data_AF-A0A9N9NRG7-F1
#
_entry.id   AF-A0A9N9NRG7-F1
#
_cell.length_a   1.000
_cell.length_b   1.000
_cell.length_c   1.000
_cell.angle_alpha   90.00
_cell.angle_beta   90.00
_cell.angle_gamma   90.00
#
_symmetry.space_group_name_H-M   'P 1'
#
loop_
_entity.id
_entity.type
_entity.pdbx_description
1 polymer ?
#
loop_
_entity_poly.entity_id
_entity_poly.type
_entity_poly.pdbx_seq_one_letter_code
_entity_poly.pdbx_strand_id
1 'polypeptide(L)'
;MDKEQLKLHISSIQSEIDRIQALLSDYIGDIITVDPTTHELFKNSKEINEVGFLFIATYYEKEIKKLNSIYNQEILKTEKKVVKGRRSCDINVHKLTTRNNAKEILSQLLTHTTLSDDDQLLYDVLHELQDIESGWTKERVMTYVRNYHKKNNQIRT
;
A
#
# COMPACT_ATOMS: atom_id res chain seq x y z
N MET A 1 -31.63 -23.56 -33.98
CA MET A 1 -30.17 -23.70 -34.13
C MET A 1 -29.87 -25.18 -34.20
N ASP A 2 -29.18 -25.62 -35.25
CA ASP A 2 -28.91 -27.04 -35.47
C ASP A 2 -27.84 -27.57 -34.51
N LYS A 3 -27.90 -28.86 -34.16
CA LYS A 3 -27.00 -29.52 -33.20
C LYS A 3 -25.54 -29.46 -33.67
N GLU A 4 -25.32 -29.56 -34.97
CA GLU A 4 -23.98 -29.45 -35.57
C GLU A 4 -23.44 -28.01 -35.49
N GLN A 5 -24.30 -27.01 -35.70
CA GLN A 5 -23.92 -25.59 -35.52
C GLN A 5 -23.55 -25.28 -34.07
N LEU A 6 -24.27 -25.84 -33.10
CA LEU A 6 -23.96 -25.66 -31.68
C LEU A 6 -22.59 -26.26 -31.31
N LYS A 7 -22.26 -27.44 -31.83
CA LYS A 7 -20.94 -28.07 -31.60
C LYS A 7 -19.80 -27.23 -32.19
N LEU A 8 -19.96 -26.74 -33.41
CA LEU A 8 -18.99 -25.86 -34.06
C LEU A 8 -18.76 -24.58 -33.24
N HIS A 9 -19.84 -24.00 -32.71
CA HIS A 9 -19.74 -22.81 -31.88
C HIS A 9 -19.00 -23.07 -30.56
N ILE A 10 -19.32 -24.17 -29.87
CA ILE A 10 -18.63 -24.57 -28.64
C ILE A 10 -17.13 -24.81 -28.90
N SER A 11 -16.79 -25.51 -30.00
CA SER A 11 -15.39 -25.75 -30.37
C SER A 11 -14.64 -24.44 -30.67
N SER A 12 -15.29 -23.49 -31.35
CA SER A 12 -14.70 -22.18 -31.62
C SER A 12 -14.43 -21.40 -30.34
N ILE A 13 -15.40 -21.40 -29.40
CA ILE A 13 -15.23 -20.75 -28.09
C ILE A 13 -14.08 -21.40 -27.31
N GLN A 14 -13.99 -22.73 -27.31
CA GLN A 14 -12.91 -23.42 -26.61
C GLN A 14 -11.54 -23.05 -27.18
N SER A 15 -11.41 -22.95 -28.51
CA SER A 15 -10.14 -22.54 -29.14
C SER A 15 -9.73 -21.11 -28.79
N GLU A 16 -10.69 -20.20 -28.64
CA GLU A 16 -10.43 -18.83 -28.20
C GLU A 16 -10.01 -18.78 -26.72
N ILE A 17 -10.63 -19.60 -25.86
CA ILE A 17 -10.22 -19.74 -24.45
C ILE A 17 -8.77 -20.23 -24.36
N ASP A 18 -8.42 -21.29 -25.10
CA ASP A 18 -7.08 -21.86 -25.09
C ASP A 18 -6.04 -20.86 -25.59
N ARG A 19 -6.39 -20.07 -26.63
CA ARG A 19 -5.56 -18.98 -27.15
C ARG A 19 -5.34 -17.87 -26.13
N ILE A 20 -6.39 -17.44 -25.44
CA ILE A 20 -6.31 -16.40 -24.40
C ILE A 20 -5.44 -16.90 -23.23
N GLN A 21 -5.59 -18.16 -22.83
CA GLN A 21 -4.76 -18.76 -21.79
C GLN A 21 -3.28 -18.79 -22.17
N ALA A 22 -2.95 -19.14 -23.42
CA ALA A 22 -1.57 -19.10 -23.90
C ALA A 22 -0.99 -17.67 -23.87
N LEU A 23 -1.74 -16.68 -24.38
CA LEU A 23 -1.32 -15.27 -24.35
C LEU A 23 -1.13 -14.74 -22.92
N LEU A 24 -2.02 -15.12 -22.00
CA LEU A 24 -1.87 -14.80 -20.59
C LEU A 24 -0.63 -15.45 -20.00
N SER A 25 -0.35 -16.72 -20.33
CA SER A 25 0.84 -17.42 -19.86
C SER A 25 2.13 -16.77 -20.36
N ASP A 26 2.20 -16.33 -21.62
CA ASP A 26 3.37 -15.64 -22.16
C ASP A 26 3.55 -14.26 -21.49
N TYR A 27 2.48 -13.46 -21.45
CA TYR A 27 2.52 -12.12 -20.86
C TYR A 27 2.83 -12.13 -19.36
N ILE A 28 2.20 -13.05 -18.62
CA ILE A 28 2.39 -13.19 -17.17
C ILE A 28 3.70 -13.90 -16.87
N GLY A 29 4.12 -14.88 -17.69
CA GLY A 29 5.37 -15.61 -17.53
C GLY A 29 6.57 -14.65 -17.48
N ASP A 30 6.63 -13.70 -18.40
CA ASP A 30 7.69 -12.67 -18.41
C ASP A 30 7.65 -11.75 -17.18
N ILE A 31 6.47 -11.48 -16.62
CA ILE A 31 6.29 -10.63 -15.42
C ILE A 31 6.57 -11.40 -14.11
N ILE A 32 6.28 -12.70 -14.05
CA ILE A 32 6.41 -13.54 -12.84
C ILE A 32 7.86 -14.03 -12.63
N THR A 33 8.71 -14.01 -13.66
CA THR A 33 10.13 -14.44 -13.51
C THR A 33 10.92 -13.60 -12.51
N VAL A 34 10.46 -12.39 -12.16
CA VAL A 34 11.10 -11.57 -11.14
C VAL A 34 10.61 -12.02 -9.76
N ASP A 35 11.52 -12.59 -8.97
CA ASP A 35 11.24 -12.93 -7.58
C ASP A 35 10.72 -11.67 -6.84
N PRO A 36 9.45 -11.66 -6.38
CA PRO A 36 8.85 -10.49 -5.76
C PRO A 36 9.57 -10.06 -4.48
N THR A 37 10.34 -10.96 -3.85
CA THR A 37 11.16 -10.65 -2.68
C THR A 37 12.42 -9.86 -3.02
N THR A 38 12.85 -9.90 -4.28
CA THR A 38 14.07 -9.22 -4.76
C THR A 38 13.79 -7.88 -5.43
N HIS A 39 12.52 -7.54 -5.66
CA HIS A 39 12.14 -6.36 -6.42
C HIS A 39 12.44 -5.05 -5.64
N GLU A 40 13.10 -4.09 -6.29
CA GLU A 40 13.53 -2.81 -5.68
C GLU A 40 12.40 -2.02 -5.02
N LEU A 41 11.20 -2.05 -5.61
CA LEU A 41 10.00 -1.40 -5.05
C LEU A 41 9.62 -1.96 -3.66
N PHE A 42 9.95 -3.21 -3.37
CA PHE A 42 9.50 -3.93 -2.18
C PHE A 42 10.61 -4.13 -1.13
N LYS A 43 11.83 -3.64 -1.36
CA LYS A 43 13.00 -3.84 -0.48
C LYS A 43 12.81 -3.47 1.00
N ASN A 44 11.82 -2.63 1.30
CA ASN A 44 11.51 -2.17 2.66
C ASN A 44 10.19 -2.75 3.22
N SER A 45 9.49 -3.59 2.47
CA SER A 45 8.26 -4.22 2.95
C SER A 45 8.60 -5.41 3.84
N LYS A 46 8.03 -5.42 5.05
CA LYS A 46 8.22 -6.52 6.01
C LYS A 46 7.31 -7.71 5.69
N GLU A 47 6.32 -7.51 4.84
CA GLU A 47 5.27 -8.44 4.48
C GLU A 47 5.57 -9.18 3.17
N ILE A 48 6.61 -8.79 2.45
CA ILE A 48 7.08 -9.48 1.24
C ILE A 48 7.93 -10.69 1.69
N ASN A 49 7.26 -11.68 2.27
CA ASN A 49 7.81 -12.97 2.67
C ASN A 49 6.71 -14.03 2.61
N GLU A 50 7.09 -15.31 2.78
CA GLU A 50 6.16 -16.44 2.71
C GLU A 50 4.96 -16.30 3.65
N VAL A 51 5.17 -15.79 4.87
CA VAL A 51 4.08 -15.57 5.84
C VAL A 51 3.11 -14.51 5.36
N GLY A 52 3.61 -13.41 4.80
CA GLY A 52 2.78 -12.35 4.26
C GLY A 52 2.01 -12.78 3.00
N PHE A 53 2.63 -13.60 2.14
CA PHE A 53 1.94 -14.20 0.99
C PHE A 53 0.83 -15.15 1.43
N LEU A 54 1.10 -16.02 2.40
CA LEU A 54 0.09 -16.90 2.98
C LEU A 54 -1.05 -16.09 3.61
N PHE A 55 -0.72 -15.00 4.31
CA PHE A 55 -1.72 -14.10 4.89
C PHE A 55 -2.66 -13.52 3.82
N ILE A 56 -2.11 -13.03 2.70
CA ILE A 56 -2.92 -12.54 1.57
C ILE A 56 -3.83 -13.65 1.02
N ALA A 57 -3.32 -14.85 0.84
CA ALA A 57 -4.11 -15.98 0.35
C ALA A 57 -5.28 -16.31 1.29
N THR A 58 -5.06 -16.32 2.61
CA THR A 58 -6.13 -16.58 3.60
C THR A 58 -7.18 -15.46 3.68
N TYR A 59 -6.84 -14.25 3.23
CA TYR A 59 -7.71 -13.09 3.33
C TYR A 59 -8.93 -13.21 2.43
N TYR A 60 -8.80 -13.86 1.27
CA TYR A 60 -9.92 -14.10 0.36
C TYR A 60 -11.05 -14.90 1.03
N GLU A 61 -10.71 -16.01 1.69
CA GLU A 61 -11.71 -16.83 2.39
C GLU A 61 -12.37 -16.08 3.54
N LYS A 62 -11.57 -15.28 4.26
CA LYS A 62 -12.06 -14.45 5.37
C LYS A 62 -13.02 -13.36 4.87
N GLU A 63 -12.69 -12.68 3.79
CA GLU A 63 -13.53 -11.60 3.22
C GLU A 63 -14.80 -12.15 2.57
N ILE A 64 -14.76 -13.33 1.93
CA ILE A 64 -15.98 -14.00 1.44
C ILE A 64 -16.96 -14.27 2.59
N LYS A 65 -16.47 -14.81 3.72
CA LYS A 65 -17.30 -15.05 4.92
C LYS A 65 -17.89 -13.75 5.46
N LYS A 66 -17.10 -12.68 5.49
CA LYS A 66 -17.53 -11.35 5.94
C LYS A 66 -18.61 -10.75 5.03
N LEU A 67 -18.43 -10.82 3.71
CA LEU A 67 -19.41 -10.34 2.72
C LEU A 67 -20.73 -11.11 2.82
N ASN A 68 -20.67 -12.43 2.94
CA ASN A 68 -21.86 -13.26 3.11
C ASN A 68 -22.63 -12.89 4.38
N SER A 69 -21.93 -12.65 5.50
CA SER A 69 -22.59 -12.21 6.74
C SER A 69 -23.22 -10.81 6.60
N ILE A 70 -22.56 -9.86 5.93
CA ILE A 70 -23.13 -8.54 5.63
C ILE A 70 -24.41 -8.69 4.80
N TYR A 71 -24.36 -9.51 3.75
CA TYR A 71 -25.50 -9.79 2.88
C TYR A 71 -26.68 -10.40 3.64
N ASN A 72 -26.43 -11.40 4.48
CA ASN A 72 -27.43 -12.05 5.32
C ASN A 72 -28.06 -11.09 6.35
N GLN A 73 -27.28 -10.17 6.91
CA GLN A 73 -27.77 -9.18 7.88
C GLN A 73 -28.55 -8.04 7.23
N GLU A 74 -28.08 -7.51 6.09
CA GLU A 74 -28.58 -6.25 5.52
C GLU A 74 -29.62 -6.45 4.42
N ILE A 75 -29.44 -7.48 3.59
CA ILE A 75 -30.32 -7.73 2.44
C ILE A 75 -31.37 -8.77 2.82
N LEU A 76 -30.94 -9.96 3.25
CA LEU A 76 -31.87 -11.06 3.57
C LEU A 76 -32.51 -10.91 4.95
N LYS A 77 -31.87 -10.17 5.87
CA LYS A 77 -32.30 -10.00 7.27
C LYS A 77 -32.49 -11.32 8.03
N THR A 78 -31.77 -12.37 7.61
CA THR A 78 -31.78 -13.70 8.23
C THR A 78 -30.89 -13.77 9.47
N GLU A 79 -29.87 -12.89 9.54
CA GLU A 79 -28.96 -12.75 10.67
C GLU A 79 -29.18 -11.42 11.42
N LYS A 80 -28.91 -11.39 12.73
CA LYS A 80 -28.94 -10.15 13.51
C LYS A 80 -27.81 -9.22 13.09
N LYS A 81 -28.11 -7.92 12.94
CA LYS A 81 -27.13 -6.90 12.57
C LYS A 81 -26.05 -6.74 13.64
N VAL A 82 -24.79 -6.95 13.26
CA VAL A 82 -23.62 -6.76 14.12
C VAL A 82 -22.77 -5.60 13.59
N VAL A 83 -22.58 -4.57 14.40
CA VAL A 83 -21.88 -3.33 13.98
C VAL A 83 -20.35 -3.45 14.08
N LYS A 84 -19.83 -4.37 14.90
CA LYS A 84 -18.39 -4.53 15.17
C LYS A 84 -17.59 -4.89 13.90
N GLY A 85 -18.14 -5.71 13.01
CA GLY A 85 -17.45 -6.15 11.78
C GLY A 85 -17.23 -5.05 10.74
N ARG A 86 -18.09 -4.01 10.72
CA ARG A 86 -17.99 -2.90 9.75
C ARG A 86 -16.77 -2.00 9.96
N ARG A 87 -16.25 -1.93 11.18
CA ARG A 87 -15.07 -1.13 11.52
C ARG A 87 -13.78 -1.96 11.66
N SER A 88 -13.87 -3.27 11.48
CA SER A 88 -12.68 -4.15 11.53
C SER A 88 -11.86 -3.90 10.28
N CYS A 89 -10.69 -3.30 10.47
CA CYS A 89 -9.65 -3.15 9.47
C CYS A 89 -8.51 -4.08 9.90
N ASP A 90 -8.30 -5.17 9.17
CA ASP A 90 -7.17 -6.07 9.41
C ASP A 90 -5.96 -5.72 8.53
N ILE A 91 -5.93 -4.47 8.05
CA ILE A 91 -4.84 -3.90 7.28
C ILE A 91 -3.89 -3.21 8.27
N ASN A 92 -2.65 -3.69 8.32
CA ASN A 92 -1.60 -3.01 9.06
C ASN A 92 -1.21 -1.74 8.32
N VAL A 93 -1.51 -0.58 8.93
CA VAL A 93 -1.12 0.73 8.39
C VAL A 93 0.25 1.08 8.94
N HIS A 94 1.27 1.00 8.09
CA HIS A 94 2.61 1.48 8.43
C HIS A 94 2.71 2.98 8.22
N LYS A 95 3.11 3.71 9.26
CA LYS A 95 3.53 5.10 9.10
C LYS A 95 4.97 5.11 8.63
N LEU A 96 5.24 5.79 7.52
CA LEU A 96 6.61 6.09 7.10
C LEU A 96 7.26 6.91 8.20
N THR A 97 8.20 6.30 8.93
CA THR A 97 9.03 7.00 9.90
C THR A 97 10.23 7.61 9.19
N THR A 98 10.56 8.85 9.54
CA THR A 98 11.79 9.51 9.10
C THR A 98 12.99 8.65 9.48
N ARG A 99 13.86 8.31 8.52
CA ARG A 99 15.11 7.55 8.74
C ARG A 99 16.10 8.35 9.60
N ASN A 100 17.03 7.67 10.27
CA ASN A 100 17.96 8.32 11.21
C ASN A 100 18.89 9.35 10.54
N ASN A 101 19.41 9.05 9.35
CA ASN A 101 20.19 10.00 8.55
C ASN A 101 19.41 11.28 8.21
N ALA A 102 18.14 11.15 7.81
CA ALA A 102 17.28 12.29 7.57
C ALA A 102 16.99 13.09 8.86
N LYS A 103 16.90 12.41 10.02
CA LYS A 103 16.77 13.10 11.32
C LYS A 103 18.02 13.90 11.70
N GLU A 104 19.21 13.39 11.38
CA GLU A 104 20.47 14.09 11.62
C GLU A 104 20.53 15.39 10.80
N ILE A 105 20.18 15.31 9.51
CA ILE A 105 20.10 16.49 8.63
C ILE A 105 19.04 17.47 9.16
N LEU A 106 17.84 16.98 9.48
CA LEU A 106 16.76 17.83 10.02
C LEU A 106 17.13 18.47 11.36
N SER A 107 18.03 17.88 12.15
CA SER A 107 18.45 18.44 13.45
C SER A 107 19.09 19.82 13.32
N GLN A 108 19.70 20.11 12.18
CA GLN A 108 20.27 21.41 11.85
C GLN A 108 19.21 22.53 11.85
N LEU A 109 17.96 22.21 11.52
CA LEU A 109 16.84 23.16 11.53
C LEU A 109 16.20 23.34 12.90
N LEU A 110 16.42 22.40 13.84
CA LEU A 110 15.74 22.39 15.13
C LEU A 110 16.35 23.37 16.14
N THR A 111 17.55 23.85 15.87
CA THR A 111 18.24 24.89 16.66
C THR A 111 17.69 26.29 16.40
N HIS A 112 17.06 26.51 15.23
CA HIS A 112 16.50 27.80 14.85
C HIS A 112 15.07 27.95 15.40
N THR A 113 14.86 28.96 16.25
CA THR A 113 13.56 29.24 16.88
C THR A 113 12.53 29.85 15.94
N THR A 114 12.98 30.42 14.82
CA THR A 114 12.14 30.99 13.76
C THR A 114 12.70 30.54 12.42
N LEU A 115 11.98 29.63 11.74
CA LEU A 115 12.25 29.29 10.34
C LEU A 115 11.32 30.13 9.47
N SER A 116 11.90 30.98 8.62
CA SER A 116 11.21 31.67 7.55
C SER A 116 11.11 30.78 6.31
N ASP A 117 10.07 30.97 5.52
CA ASP A 117 9.91 30.25 4.25
C ASP A 117 11.01 30.60 3.23
N ASP A 118 11.73 31.70 3.41
CA ASP A 118 12.80 32.17 2.52
C ASP A 118 14.22 31.91 3.08
N ASP A 119 14.35 31.08 4.12
CA ASP A 119 15.65 30.78 4.70
C ASP A 119 16.49 29.91 3.76
N GLN A 120 17.68 30.39 3.37
CA GLN A 120 18.64 29.63 2.56
C GLN A 120 18.94 28.25 3.17
N LEU A 121 19.06 28.20 4.50
CA LEU A 121 19.26 26.95 5.25
C LEU A 121 18.15 25.91 5.01
N LEU A 122 16.91 26.34 4.83
CA LEU A 122 15.79 25.44 4.54
C LEU A 122 15.94 24.80 3.16
N TYR A 123 16.42 25.56 2.16
CA TYR A 123 16.69 25.04 0.81
C TYR A 123 17.89 24.11 0.79
N ASP A 124 18.97 24.45 1.50
CA ASP A 124 20.17 23.62 1.60
C ASP A 124 19.83 22.26 2.24
N VAL A 125 19.11 22.28 3.38
CA VAL A 125 18.63 21.07 4.05
C VAL A 125 17.65 20.27 3.18
N LEU A 126 16.77 20.94 2.43
CA LEU A 126 15.84 20.26 1.53
C LEU A 126 16.59 19.54 0.40
N HIS A 127 17.63 20.15 -0.16
CA HIS A 127 18.46 19.53 -1.18
C HIS A 127 19.19 18.29 -0.64
N GLU A 128 19.83 18.39 0.53
CA GLU A 128 20.49 17.25 1.18
C GLU A 128 19.51 16.10 1.46
N LEU A 129 18.26 16.42 1.84
CA LEU A 129 17.22 15.41 2.06
C LEU A 129 16.74 14.77 0.76
N GLN A 130 16.64 15.54 -0.32
CA GLN A 130 16.23 15.05 -1.63
C GLN A 130 17.29 14.13 -2.27
N ASP A 131 18.56 14.35 -1.98
CA ASP A 131 19.66 13.45 -2.40
C ASP A 131 19.55 12.06 -1.76
N ILE A 132 18.91 11.97 -0.59
CA ILE A 132 18.67 10.70 0.13
C ILE A 132 17.33 10.07 -0.27
N GLU A 133 16.28 10.88 -0.38
CA GLU A 133 14.92 10.44 -0.71
C GLU A 133 14.20 11.54 -1.49
N SER A 134 13.87 11.28 -2.75
CA SER A 134 13.20 12.26 -3.63
C SER A 134 11.81 12.71 -3.18
N GLY A 135 11.23 12.04 -2.16
CA GLY A 135 9.92 12.35 -1.60
C GLY A 135 9.88 13.50 -0.57
N TRP A 136 10.97 14.23 -0.37
CA TRP A 136 11.00 15.39 0.53
C TRP A 136 10.47 16.65 -0.15
N THR A 137 9.52 17.31 0.52
CA THR A 137 8.95 18.60 0.11
C THR A 137 9.15 19.64 1.22
N LYS A 138 9.17 20.92 0.84
CA LYS A 138 9.25 22.05 1.79
C LYS A 138 8.19 21.94 2.90
N GLU A 139 6.95 21.64 2.52
CA GLU A 139 5.83 21.47 3.46
C GLU A 139 6.08 20.33 4.46
N ARG A 140 6.66 19.22 3.99
CA ARG A 140 6.99 18.06 4.83
C ARG A 140 8.07 18.42 5.85
N VAL A 141 9.11 19.14 5.44
CA VAL A 141 10.18 19.64 6.33
C VAL A 141 9.60 20.60 7.37
N MET A 142 8.83 21.60 6.94
CA MET A 142 8.19 22.56 7.84
C MET A 142 7.23 21.89 8.83
N THR A 143 6.46 20.89 8.38
CA THR A 143 5.57 20.12 9.24
C THR A 143 6.35 19.33 10.31
N TYR A 144 7.50 18.75 9.94
CA TYR A 144 8.37 18.06 10.88
C TYR A 144 8.89 19.01 11.97
N VAL A 145 9.44 20.17 11.58
CA VAL A 145 9.97 21.19 12.50
C VAL A 145 8.88 21.70 13.45
N ARG A 146 7.69 22.05 12.94
CA ARG A 146 6.55 22.49 13.77
C ARG A 146 6.15 21.44 14.81
N ASN A 147 6.07 20.17 14.40
CA ASN A 147 5.72 19.07 15.30
C ASN A 147 6.77 18.87 16.40
N TYR A 148 8.05 19.05 16.09
CA TYR A 148 9.15 18.97 17.05
C TYR A 148 9.03 20.05 18.14
N HIS A 149 8.89 21.32 17.75
CA HIS A 149 8.74 22.41 18.73
C HIS A 149 7.46 22.28 19.55
N LYS A 150 6.33 21.88 18.93
CA LYS A 150 5.08 21.63 19.65
C LYS A 150 5.24 20.57 20.74
N LYS A 151 5.92 19.45 20.43
CA LYS A 151 6.17 18.38 21.40
C LYS A 151 7.07 18.84 22.55
N ASN A 152 8.14 19.58 22.25
CA ASN A 152 9.07 20.06 23.27
C ASN A 152 8.46 21.15 24.17
N ASN A 153 7.56 21.97 23.65
CA ASN A 153 6.85 22.98 24.45
C ASN A 153 5.81 22.34 25.40
N GLN A 154 5.18 21.22 25.01
CA GLN A 154 4.24 20.48 25.86
C GLN A 154 4.91 19.72 27.02
N ILE A 155 6.19 19.34 26.89
CA ILE A 155 6.94 18.61 27.92
C ILE A 155 7.43 19.57 29.05
N ARG A 156 7.39 20.89 28.82
CA ARG A 156 7.85 21.93 29.76
C ARG A 156 6.74 22.53 30.63
N THR A 157 5.51 22.05 30.49
CA THR A 157 4.32 22.37 31.31
C THR A 157 3.90 21.15 32.11
#